data_AF-A0A9W6XQC8-F1
#
_entry.id   AF-A0A9W6XQC8-F1
#
_cell.length_a   1.000
_cell.length_b   1.000
_cell.length_c   1.000
_cell.angle_alpha   90.00
_cell.angle_beta   90.00
_cell.angle_gamma   90.00
#
_symmetry.space_group_name_H-M   'P 1'
#
loop_
_entity.id
_entity.type
_entity.pdbx_description
1 polymer ?
#
loop_
_entity_poly.entity_id
_entity_poly.type
_entity_poly.pdbx_seq_one_letter_code
_entity_poly.pdbx_strand_id
1 'polypeptide(L)'
;MKLLRAKYREQVLATGELWRKNEASRRMFIDHILTTCIAANKENDKSKADLLCVPVKKVDSSDGEATGTADYVVTMGSRMVIVIEAKKCDMEHALRQNFAAMEVARVLNGKRRHQDSQDGGWHDIQGICMDYQNWIFVKRSSKEFATKHMSCRTPETLDHDPLDFPSDMIPIANRVYTKLL
;
A
#
# COMPACT_ATOMS: atom_id res chain seq x y z
N MET A 1 12.34 11.11 -6.74
CA MET A 1 11.92 12.12 -5.74
C MET A 1 11.39 13.42 -6.33
N LYS A 2 12.06 14.09 -7.28
CA LYS A 2 11.55 15.33 -7.91
C LYS A 2 10.14 15.16 -8.51
N LEU A 3 9.92 14.07 -9.25
CA LEU A 3 8.61 13.76 -9.85
C LEU A 3 7.51 13.55 -8.82
N LEU A 4 7.80 12.83 -7.73
CA LEU A 4 6.83 12.58 -6.64
C LEU A 4 6.40 13.89 -5.98
N ARG A 5 7.35 14.82 -5.75
CA ARG A 5 7.06 16.16 -5.23
C ARG A 5 6.18 16.98 -6.19
N ALA A 6 6.48 16.94 -7.49
CA ALA A 6 5.70 17.65 -8.51
C ALA A 6 4.27 17.10 -8.61
N LYS A 7 4.11 15.78 -8.74
CA LYS A 7 2.79 15.12 -8.81
C LYS A 7 1.96 15.36 -7.55
N TYR A 8 2.57 15.35 -6.37
CA TYR A 8 1.89 15.72 -5.12
C TYR A 8 1.36 17.15 -5.17
N ARG A 9 2.21 18.12 -5.53
CA ARG A 9 1.82 19.53 -5.62
C ARG A 9 0.67 19.74 -6.62
N GLU A 10 0.76 19.15 -7.81
CA GLU A 10 -0.30 19.20 -8.83
C GLU A 10 -1.62 18.65 -8.30
N GLN A 11 -1.58 17.52 -7.57
CA GLN A 11 -2.78 16.94 -6.97
C GLN A 11 -3.41 17.83 -5.91
N VAL A 12 -2.60 18.42 -5.02
CA VAL A 12 -3.11 19.35 -4.00
C VAL A 12 -3.71 20.59 -4.64
N LEU A 13 -3.10 21.14 -5.69
CA LEU A 13 -3.68 22.25 -6.45
C LEU A 13 -5.02 21.87 -7.11
N ALA A 14 -5.12 20.68 -7.68
CA ALA A 14 -6.32 20.22 -8.38
C ALA A 14 -7.47 19.85 -7.44
N THR A 15 -7.18 19.28 -6.27
CA THR A 15 -8.17 18.61 -5.41
C THR A 15 -8.32 19.22 -4.01
N GLY A 16 -7.41 20.13 -3.63
CA GLY A 16 -7.29 20.69 -2.29
C GLY A 16 -6.77 19.66 -1.28
N GLU A 17 -6.95 19.98 0.01
CA GLU A 17 -6.53 19.11 1.12
C GLU A 17 -7.51 17.94 1.33
N LEU A 18 -7.46 16.95 0.45
CA LEU A 18 -8.33 15.76 0.51
C LEU A 18 -8.26 15.03 1.86
N TRP A 19 -7.11 15.07 2.55
CA TRP A 19 -6.91 14.48 3.88
C TRP A 19 -7.77 15.13 4.99
N ARG A 20 -8.20 16.38 4.82
CA ARG A 20 -9.09 17.09 5.77
C ARG A 20 -10.58 16.84 5.50
N LYS A 21 -10.94 16.18 4.39
CA LYS A 21 -12.33 16.03 3.92
C LYS A 21 -12.98 14.73 4.44
N ASN A 22 -14.05 14.27 3.79
CA ASN A 22 -14.75 13.02 4.11
C ASN A 22 -13.95 11.77 3.70
N GLU A 23 -14.37 10.58 4.14
CA GLU A 23 -13.65 9.32 3.88
C GLU A 23 -13.40 9.07 2.38
N ALA A 24 -14.40 9.30 1.53
CA ALA A 24 -14.27 9.11 0.08
C ALA A 24 -13.14 9.99 -0.50
N SER A 25 -13.08 11.27 -0.10
CA SER A 25 -12.01 12.18 -0.52
C SER A 25 -10.64 11.71 -0.08
N ARG A 26 -10.54 11.22 1.15
CA ARG A 26 -9.27 10.74 1.67
C ARG A 26 -8.85 9.43 0.99
N ARG A 27 -9.77 8.53 0.66
CA ARG A 27 -9.49 7.32 -0.14
C ARG A 27 -8.90 7.68 -1.50
N MET A 28 -9.43 8.70 -2.18
CA MET A 28 -8.84 9.22 -3.41
C MET A 28 -7.40 9.71 -3.22
N PHE A 29 -7.09 10.32 -2.06
CA PHE A 29 -5.71 10.72 -1.74
C PHE A 29 -4.76 9.53 -1.59
N ILE A 30 -5.20 8.43 -0.98
CA ILE A 30 -4.45 7.17 -0.90
C ILE A 30 -4.17 6.63 -2.31
N ASP A 31 -5.21 6.54 -3.16
CA ASP A 31 -5.09 6.04 -4.53
C ASP A 31 -4.06 6.85 -5.32
N HIS A 32 -4.15 8.18 -5.22
CA HIS A 32 -3.25 9.09 -5.88
C HIS A 32 -1.80 8.92 -5.43
N ILE A 33 -1.54 8.81 -4.11
CA ILE A 33 -0.17 8.62 -3.60
C ILE A 33 0.37 7.25 -4.01
N LEU A 34 -0.40 6.17 -3.83
CA LEU A 34 0.04 4.82 -4.16
C LEU A 34 0.32 4.68 -5.66
N THR A 35 -0.57 5.19 -6.51
CA THR A 35 -0.38 5.19 -7.97
C THR A 35 0.85 6.01 -8.37
N THR A 36 1.04 7.17 -7.73
CA THR A 36 2.22 8.02 -7.98
C THR A 36 3.51 7.31 -7.57
N CYS A 37 3.51 6.64 -6.42
CA CYS A 37 4.61 5.82 -5.97
C CYS A 37 4.87 4.67 -6.95
N ILE A 38 3.87 3.93 -7.38
CA ILE A 38 4.06 2.83 -8.34
C ILE A 38 4.63 3.34 -9.68
N ALA A 39 4.06 4.42 -10.23
CA ALA A 39 4.50 4.98 -11.51
C ALA A 39 5.97 5.46 -11.47
N ALA A 40 6.36 6.16 -10.42
CA ALA A 40 7.73 6.62 -10.27
C ALA A 40 8.73 5.46 -10.02
N ASN A 41 8.28 4.26 -9.64
CA ASN A 41 9.15 3.09 -9.49
C ASN A 41 9.57 2.58 -10.86
N LYS A 42 8.57 2.46 -11.75
CA LYS A 42 8.74 2.03 -13.13
C LYS A 42 9.56 3.01 -13.94
N GLU A 43 9.35 4.32 -13.73
CA GLU A 43 10.13 5.35 -14.43
C GLU A 43 11.61 5.35 -14.01
N ASN A 44 11.92 5.06 -12.75
CA ASN A 44 13.32 4.97 -12.28
C ASN A 44 14.06 3.75 -12.84
N ASP A 45 13.36 2.66 -13.13
CA ASP A 45 13.94 1.43 -13.68
C ASP A 45 12.90 0.66 -14.49
N LYS A 46 13.03 0.76 -15.81
CA LYS A 46 12.10 0.16 -16.77
C LYS A 46 12.17 -1.37 -16.83
N SER A 47 13.23 -1.98 -16.26
CA SER A 47 13.38 -3.44 -16.21
C SER A 47 12.50 -4.09 -15.13
N LYS A 48 11.98 -3.30 -14.19
CA LYS A 48 11.10 -3.78 -13.13
C LYS A 48 9.75 -4.22 -13.68
N ALA A 49 9.16 -5.23 -13.05
CA ALA A 49 7.83 -5.71 -13.38
C ALA A 49 6.76 -4.61 -13.20
N ASP A 50 5.69 -4.70 -14.00
CA ASP A 50 4.57 -3.80 -13.87
C ASP A 50 3.76 -4.15 -12.62
N LEU A 51 3.49 -3.11 -11.83
CA LEU A 51 2.72 -3.20 -10.60
C LEU A 51 1.40 -2.48 -10.79
N LEU A 52 0.34 -3.08 -10.30
CA LEU A 52 -1.02 -2.54 -10.40
C LEU A 52 -1.64 -2.44 -9.01
N CYS A 53 -2.08 -1.25 -8.61
CA CYS A 53 -2.87 -1.06 -7.41
C CYS A 53 -4.35 -1.21 -7.79
N VAL A 54 -5.03 -2.19 -7.20
CA VAL A 54 -6.42 -2.52 -7.50
C VAL A 54 -7.25 -2.31 -6.23
N PRO A 55 -8.38 -1.57 -6.30
CA PRO A 55 -9.34 -1.55 -5.22
C PRO A 55 -10.02 -2.91 -5.13
N VAL A 56 -10.03 -3.49 -3.94
CA VAL A 56 -10.59 -4.83 -3.70
C VAL A 56 -11.61 -4.70 -2.56
N LYS A 57 -12.58 -5.61 -2.51
CA LYS A 57 -13.47 -5.76 -1.34
C LYS A 57 -13.37 -7.15 -0.73
N LYS A 58 -12.98 -8.14 -1.54
CA LYS A 58 -12.74 -9.51 -1.12
C LYS A 58 -11.49 -10.06 -1.78
N VAL A 59 -10.63 -10.65 -0.97
CA VAL A 59 -9.49 -11.45 -1.36
C VAL A 59 -9.94 -12.88 -1.15
N ASP A 60 -10.44 -13.54 -2.20
CA ASP A 60 -11.04 -14.86 -2.10
C ASP A 60 -10.29 -15.88 -2.96
N SER A 61 -10.31 -17.12 -2.47
CA SER A 61 -9.96 -18.31 -3.24
C SER A 61 -11.20 -18.88 -3.92
N SER A 62 -11.02 -19.33 -5.17
CA SER A 62 -12.10 -19.89 -5.99
C SER A 62 -12.73 -21.15 -5.37
N ASP A 63 -12.03 -21.78 -4.43
CA ASP A 63 -12.47 -22.96 -3.67
C ASP A 63 -13.00 -22.63 -2.26
N GLY A 64 -13.03 -21.36 -1.86
CA GLY A 64 -13.61 -20.91 -0.59
C GLY A 64 -12.79 -21.25 0.67
N GLU A 65 -11.58 -21.81 0.53
CA GLU A 65 -10.75 -22.20 1.67
C GLU A 65 -10.15 -21.02 2.44
N ALA A 66 -10.03 -19.87 1.78
CA ALA A 66 -9.53 -18.64 2.37
C ALA A 66 -10.29 -17.43 1.81
N THR A 67 -10.87 -16.64 2.73
CA THR A 67 -11.58 -15.39 2.44
C THR A 67 -11.08 -14.29 3.35
N GLY A 68 -10.67 -13.16 2.78
CA GLY A 68 -10.28 -11.95 3.51
C GLY A 68 -10.86 -10.71 2.86
N THR A 69 -10.82 -9.59 3.56
CA THR A 69 -11.20 -8.28 3.01
C THR A 69 -10.00 -7.35 3.10
N ALA A 70 -9.72 -6.63 2.04
CA ALA A 70 -8.75 -5.54 2.00
C ALA A 70 -9.37 -4.41 1.19
N ASP A 71 -8.98 -3.17 1.46
CA ASP A 71 -9.42 -2.03 0.66
C ASP A 71 -8.69 -1.98 -0.68
N TYR A 72 -7.39 -2.33 -0.69
CA TYR A 72 -6.59 -2.39 -1.91
C TYR A 72 -5.61 -3.56 -1.88
N VAL A 73 -5.22 -3.99 -3.08
CA VAL A 73 -4.14 -4.94 -3.28
C VAL A 73 -3.22 -4.40 -4.38
N VAL A 74 -1.91 -4.46 -4.16
CA VAL A 74 -0.93 -4.26 -5.22
C VAL A 74 -0.53 -5.61 -5.79
N THR A 75 -0.62 -5.77 -7.11
CA THR A 75 -0.26 -6.99 -7.82
C THR A 75 0.92 -6.79 -8.77
N MET A 76 1.66 -7.87 -8.98
CA MET A 76 2.69 -8.02 -10.00
C MET A 76 2.26 -9.17 -10.93
N GLY A 77 1.71 -8.84 -12.09
CA GLY A 77 0.97 -9.82 -12.90
C GLY A 77 -0.20 -10.41 -12.09
N SER A 78 -0.24 -11.74 -11.97
CA SER A 78 -1.23 -12.42 -11.14
C SER A 78 -0.85 -12.46 -9.66
N ARG A 79 0.39 -12.15 -9.27
CA ARG A 79 0.83 -12.26 -7.88
C ARG A 79 0.36 -11.08 -7.05
N MET A 80 -0.18 -11.31 -5.86
CA MET A 80 -0.42 -10.24 -4.89
C MET A 80 0.83 -9.99 -4.07
N VAL A 81 1.29 -8.74 -3.98
CA VAL A 81 2.54 -8.40 -3.29
C VAL A 81 2.32 -7.55 -2.04
N ILE A 82 1.31 -6.67 -2.07
CA ILE A 82 0.94 -5.82 -0.92
C ILE A 82 -0.56 -5.85 -0.71
N VAL A 83 -0.99 -6.02 0.54
CA VAL A 83 -2.38 -5.90 0.97
C VAL A 83 -2.55 -4.65 1.81
N ILE A 84 -3.52 -3.81 1.48
CA ILE A 84 -3.68 -2.48 2.08
C ILE A 84 -5.04 -2.36 2.76
N GLU A 85 -5.01 -2.00 4.04
CA GLU A 85 -6.17 -1.65 4.84
C GLU A 85 -6.17 -0.14 5.08
N ALA A 86 -7.17 0.55 4.55
CA ALA A 86 -7.34 1.99 4.59
C ALA A 86 -8.57 2.33 5.43
N LYS A 87 -8.40 2.39 6.76
CA LYS A 87 -9.50 2.62 7.70
C LYS A 87 -9.15 3.68 8.73
N LYS A 88 -10.13 4.52 9.03
CA LYS A 88 -10.13 5.40 10.21
C LYS A 88 -10.66 4.62 11.41
N CYS A 89 -9.98 3.54 11.81
CA CYS A 89 -10.37 2.73 12.95
C CYS A 89 -9.22 2.55 13.94
N ASP A 90 -9.49 1.88 15.06
CA ASP A 90 -8.46 1.39 15.96
C ASP A 90 -7.40 0.62 15.15
N MET A 91 -6.15 1.09 15.22
CA MET A 91 -5.05 0.51 14.46
C MET A 91 -4.82 -0.96 14.83
N GLU A 92 -5.17 -1.39 16.03
CA GLU A 92 -5.11 -2.81 16.41
C GLU A 92 -6.13 -3.65 15.62
N HIS A 93 -7.34 -3.11 15.43
CA HIS A 93 -8.36 -3.74 14.59
C HIS A 93 -7.95 -3.73 13.10
N ALA A 94 -7.44 -2.61 12.59
CA ALA A 94 -6.93 -2.52 11.22
C ALA A 94 -5.81 -3.55 10.96
N LEU A 95 -4.88 -3.69 11.90
CA LEU A 95 -3.80 -4.66 11.83
C LEU A 95 -4.33 -6.09 11.76
N ARG A 96 -5.29 -6.47 12.63
CA ARG A 96 -5.90 -7.81 12.60
C ARG A 96 -6.54 -8.13 11.26
N GLN A 97 -7.30 -7.18 10.68
CA GLN A 97 -7.92 -7.37 9.37
C GLN A 97 -6.89 -7.49 8.25
N ASN A 98 -5.88 -6.61 8.28
CA ASN A 98 -4.79 -6.65 7.31
C ASN A 98 -4.04 -7.99 7.39
N PHE A 99 -3.79 -8.52 8.59
CA PHE A 99 -3.17 -9.84 8.75
C PHE A 99 -3.99 -10.97 8.15
N ALA A 100 -5.30 -10.98 8.37
CA ALA A 100 -6.17 -11.99 7.78
C ALA A 100 -6.10 -11.95 6.24
N ALA A 101 -6.18 -10.75 5.66
CA ALA A 101 -6.11 -10.58 4.22
C ALA A 101 -4.72 -10.90 3.64
N MET A 102 -3.63 -10.59 4.36
CA MET A 102 -2.27 -11.00 4.00
C MET A 102 -2.11 -12.52 3.98
N GLU A 103 -2.67 -13.23 4.96
CA GLU A 103 -2.61 -14.69 5.02
C GLU A 103 -3.38 -15.31 3.84
N VAL A 104 -4.56 -14.79 3.52
CA VAL A 104 -5.33 -15.25 2.35
C VAL A 104 -4.56 -14.99 1.05
N ALA A 105 -3.97 -13.80 0.90
CA ALA A 105 -3.13 -13.49 -0.26
C ALA A 105 -1.93 -14.43 -0.39
N ARG A 106 -1.30 -14.81 0.74
CA ARG A 106 -0.19 -15.76 0.78
C ARG A 106 -0.63 -17.15 0.32
N VAL A 107 -1.76 -17.65 0.81
CA VAL A 107 -2.32 -18.95 0.41
C VAL A 107 -2.66 -18.96 -1.08
N LEU A 108 -3.31 -17.90 -1.57
CA LEU A 108 -3.67 -17.74 -2.98
C LEU A 108 -2.46 -17.73 -3.91
N ASN A 109 -1.42 -16.99 -3.54
CA ASN A 109 -0.14 -17.00 -4.24
C ASN A 109 0.49 -18.39 -4.23
N GLY A 110 0.41 -19.11 -3.11
CA GLY A 110 0.91 -20.48 -2.97
C GLY A 110 0.20 -21.50 -3.88
N LYS A 111 -1.12 -21.36 -4.09
CA LYS A 111 -1.87 -22.22 -5.01
C LYS A 111 -1.50 -21.98 -6.48
N ARG A 112 -1.15 -20.74 -6.84
CA ARG A 112 -0.72 -20.34 -8.20
C ARG A 112 0.65 -20.89 -8.60
N ARG A 113 1.43 -21.37 -7.61
CA ARG A 113 2.77 -21.98 -7.75
C ARG A 113 2.81 -23.25 -8.63
N HIS A 114 1.66 -23.86 -8.89
CA HIS A 114 1.54 -25.04 -9.76
C HIS A 114 1.40 -24.69 -11.25
N GLN A 115 1.27 -23.41 -11.63
CA GLN A 115 1.10 -22.98 -13.03
C GLN A 115 2.30 -22.20 -13.59
N ASP A 116 3.00 -21.39 -12.78
CA ASP A 116 4.13 -20.58 -13.24
C ASP A 116 5.41 -20.85 -12.42
N SER A 117 6.54 -20.93 -13.12
CA SER A 117 7.85 -21.47 -12.72
C SER A 117 8.55 -20.87 -11.47
N GLN A 118 9.27 -21.76 -10.76
CA GLN A 118 10.56 -21.69 -10.05
C GLN A 118 11.08 -20.45 -9.27
N ASP A 119 10.32 -19.39 -9.01
CA ASP A 119 10.81 -18.36 -8.07
C ASP A 119 10.49 -18.69 -6.60
N GLY A 120 11.53 -18.72 -5.75
CA GLY A 120 11.43 -19.05 -4.32
C GLY A 120 10.80 -17.96 -3.44
N GLY A 121 10.42 -16.81 -4.01
CA GLY A 121 10.05 -15.59 -3.28
C GLY A 121 8.55 -15.36 -2.98
N TRP A 122 7.66 -16.32 -3.26
CA TRP A 122 6.19 -16.13 -3.21
C TRP A 122 5.58 -16.10 -1.81
N HIS A 123 6.36 -16.37 -0.76
CA HIS A 123 5.89 -16.47 0.63
C HIS A 123 5.78 -15.13 1.34
N ASP A 124 6.49 -14.12 0.86
CA ASP A 124 6.53 -12.81 1.50
C ASP A 124 5.41 -11.95 0.95
N ILE A 125 4.40 -11.73 1.79
CA ILE A 125 3.34 -10.75 1.58
C ILE A 125 3.60 -9.58 2.53
N GLN A 126 3.32 -8.39 2.04
CA GLN A 126 3.48 -7.18 2.81
C GLN A 126 2.12 -6.53 3.04
N GLY A 127 2.00 -5.85 4.17
CA GLY A 127 0.78 -5.18 4.60
C GLY A 127 1.03 -3.70 4.78
N ILE A 128 0.02 -2.89 4.47
CA ILE A 128 -0.01 -1.49 4.87
C ILE A 128 -1.35 -1.22 5.54
N CYS A 129 -1.32 -0.75 6.79
CA CYS A 129 -2.49 -0.16 7.45
C CYS A 129 -2.33 1.34 7.45
N MET A 130 -3.33 2.09 7.01
CA MET A 130 -3.26 3.55 7.01
C MET A 130 -4.59 4.24 7.31
N ASP A 131 -4.49 5.39 7.96
CA ASP A 131 -5.60 6.29 8.29
C ASP A 131 -5.34 7.72 7.77
N TYR A 132 -4.60 7.82 6.66
CA TYR A 132 -4.14 9.05 6.00
C TYR A 132 -3.00 9.78 6.70
N GLN A 133 -2.93 9.78 8.03
CA GLN A 133 -1.85 10.41 8.80
C GLN A 133 -0.78 9.40 9.20
N ASN A 134 -1.20 8.18 9.52
CA ASN A 134 -0.38 7.08 9.98
C ASN A 134 -0.33 5.98 8.91
N TRP A 135 0.85 5.38 8.80
CA TRP A 135 1.22 4.33 7.87
C TRP A 135 1.97 3.26 8.65
N ILE A 136 1.30 2.15 8.93
CA ILE A 136 1.92 0.98 9.53
C ILE A 136 2.27 0.00 8.43
N PHE A 137 3.57 -0.17 8.20
CA PHE A 137 4.10 -1.18 7.30
C PHE A 137 4.27 -2.49 8.05
N VAL A 138 3.76 -3.55 7.45
CA VAL A 138 3.77 -4.90 7.98
C VAL A 138 4.54 -5.79 7.01
N LYS A 139 5.47 -6.59 7.52
CA LYS A 139 6.10 -7.68 6.78
C LYS A 139 5.78 -8.98 7.49
N ARG A 140 5.24 -9.93 6.74
CA ARG A 140 5.04 -11.30 7.19
C ARG A 140 5.69 -12.24 6.19
N SER A 141 6.71 -12.96 6.67
CA SER A 141 7.26 -14.12 5.98
C SER A 141 6.93 -15.38 6.80
N SER A 142 7.33 -16.56 6.31
CA SER A 142 7.24 -17.79 7.09
C SER A 142 8.14 -17.79 8.35
N LYS A 143 9.05 -16.81 8.50
CA LYS A 143 10.09 -16.79 9.56
C LYS A 143 10.16 -15.48 10.37
N GLU A 144 9.53 -14.42 9.89
CA GLU A 144 9.70 -13.07 10.45
C GLU A 144 8.37 -12.32 10.45
N PHE A 145 8.10 -11.67 11.57
CA PHE A 145 7.05 -10.69 11.74
C PHE A 145 7.69 -9.35 12.13
N ALA A 146 7.50 -8.33 11.29
CA ALA A 146 8.02 -7.00 11.55
C ALA A 146 6.98 -5.93 11.24
N THR A 147 6.77 -5.02 12.18
CA THR A 147 5.94 -3.82 12.01
C THR A 147 6.82 -2.57 12.06
N LYS A 148 6.52 -1.59 11.21
CA LYS A 148 7.15 -0.27 11.26
C LYS A 148 6.09 0.80 11.11
N HIS A 149 5.95 1.62 12.13
CA HIS A 149 5.04 2.76 12.14
C HIS A 149 5.72 4.00 11.56
N MET A 150 5.01 4.72 10.72
CA MET A 150 5.43 5.98 10.09
C MET A 150 4.23 6.90 10.02
N SER A 151 4.45 8.22 10.10
CA SER A 151 3.37 9.20 9.94
C SER A 151 3.76 10.18 8.85
N CYS A 152 2.81 10.58 7.99
CA CYS A 152 3.07 11.50 6.88
C CYS A 152 2.70 12.96 7.20
N ARG A 153 1.75 13.16 8.11
CA ARG A 153 1.23 14.45 8.59
C ARG A 153 0.89 14.28 10.07
N THR A 154 1.76 14.74 10.95
CA THR A 154 1.55 14.81 12.40
C THR A 154 0.74 16.06 12.76
N PRO A 155 0.19 16.19 13.99
CA PRO A 155 -0.46 17.44 14.43
C PRO A 155 0.41 18.68 14.20
N GLU A 156 1.73 18.56 14.37
CA GLU A 156 2.69 19.65 14.22
C GLU A 156 2.93 20.02 12.74
N THR A 157 2.76 19.09 11.82
CA THR A 157 3.00 19.29 10.37
C THR A 157 1.70 19.45 9.57
N LEU A 158 0.55 19.37 10.26
CA LEU A 158 -0.77 19.50 9.64
C LEU A 158 -0.99 20.90 9.05
N ASP A 159 -0.48 21.92 9.73
CA ASP A 159 -0.71 23.33 9.43
C ASP A 159 0.40 23.96 8.57
N HIS A 160 1.38 23.17 8.15
CA HIS A 160 2.35 23.57 7.13
C HIS A 160 1.67 23.72 5.76
N ASP A 161 2.28 24.50 4.86
CA ASP A 161 1.78 24.72 3.49
C ASP A 161 1.36 23.38 2.86
N PRO A 162 0.07 23.21 2.47
CA PRO A 162 -0.40 21.97 1.89
C PRO A 162 0.31 21.63 0.57
N LEU A 163 0.88 22.62 -0.12
CA LEU A 163 1.65 22.45 -1.36
C LEU A 163 3.08 21.95 -1.12
N ASP A 164 3.59 22.07 0.11
CA ASP A 164 4.89 21.54 0.47
C ASP A 164 4.81 20.03 0.61
N PHE A 165 5.69 19.35 -0.14
CA PHE A 165 5.81 17.90 -0.04
C PHE A 165 6.34 17.52 1.35
N PRO A 166 5.57 16.76 2.16
CA PRO A 166 6.01 16.41 3.51
C PRO A 166 7.30 15.60 3.47
N SER A 167 8.32 16.00 4.25
CA SER A 167 9.58 15.27 4.33
C SER A 167 9.38 13.82 4.75
N ASP A 168 8.38 13.56 5.60
CA ASP A 168 8.06 12.22 6.11
C ASP A 168 7.36 11.33 5.07
N MET A 169 6.81 11.91 4.00
CA MET A 169 6.36 11.14 2.85
C MET A 169 7.53 10.55 2.04
N ILE A 170 8.74 11.09 2.14
CA ILE A 170 9.91 10.55 1.45
C ILE A 170 10.25 9.14 1.94
N PRO A 171 10.46 8.90 3.25
CA PRO A 171 10.75 7.56 3.72
C PRO A 171 9.54 6.62 3.55
N ILE A 172 8.29 7.11 3.58
CA ILE A 172 7.09 6.31 3.26
C ILE A 172 7.11 5.87 1.82
N ALA A 173 7.31 6.79 0.89
CA ALA A 173 7.39 6.49 -0.53
C ALA A 173 8.54 5.53 -0.79
N ASN A 174 9.74 5.82 -0.27
CA ASN A 174 10.90 4.90 -0.32
C ASN A 174 10.58 3.53 0.25
N ARG A 175 9.83 3.45 1.35
CA ARG A 175 9.40 2.18 1.93
C ARG A 175 8.49 1.47 0.96
N VAL A 176 7.44 2.10 0.45
CA VAL A 176 6.54 1.56 -0.59
C VAL A 176 7.38 1.07 -1.78
N TYR A 177 8.33 1.86 -2.29
CA TYR A 177 9.25 1.47 -3.36
C TYR A 177 10.07 0.22 -3.03
N THR A 178 10.78 0.20 -1.90
CA THR A 178 11.61 -0.94 -1.48
C THR A 178 10.77 -2.18 -1.17
N LYS A 179 9.52 -1.97 -0.78
CA LYS A 179 8.54 -3.01 -0.49
C LYS A 179 7.92 -3.61 -1.76
N LEU A 180 7.92 -2.84 -2.84
CA LEU A 180 7.51 -3.22 -4.19
C LEU A 180 8.65 -3.85 -5.04
N LEU A 181 9.85 -4.01 -4.48
CA LEU A 181 11.01 -4.70 -5.05
C LEU A 181 11.24 -6.03 -4.33
#